data_AF-A0A2S9YYI3-F1
#
_entry.id   AF-A0A2S9YYI3-F1
#
_cell.length_a   1.000
_cell.length_b   1.000
_cell.length_c   1.000
_cell.angle_alpha   90.00
_cell.angle_beta   90.00
_cell.angle_gamma   90.00
#
_symmetry.space_group_name_H-M   'P 1'
#
loop_
_entity.id
_entity.type
_entity.pdbx_description
1 polymer ?
#
loop_
_entity_poly.entity_id
_entity_poly.type
_entity_poly.pdbx_seq_one_letter_code
_entity_poly.pdbx_strand_id
1 'polypeptide(L)'
;MRAVITCALAMLITTQTGCAGARQTSSTQADPCADFEVQVETYWSAAIKAQALQHGGEIELEKRSGVVNKMDRISEDWVMMRTSVCKDHFVRALISKDEYAARVRCFDDRLERQRTLAQALAGEGELAAVEGAVNQLVAAPPSCQTHTASDPDPGDQP
;
A
#
# COMPACT_ATOMS: atom_id res chain seq x y z
N MET A 1 -0.20 -1.03 -51.23
CA MET A 1 1.24 -1.29 -51.49
C MET A 1 1.85 -1.84 -50.22
N ARG A 2 2.67 -2.89 -50.36
CA ARG A 2 3.17 -3.77 -49.30
C ARG A 2 4.42 -3.19 -48.62
N ALA A 3 4.63 -3.48 -47.34
CA ALA A 3 5.95 -3.81 -46.80
C ALA A 3 5.79 -4.69 -45.55
N VAL A 4 6.05 -5.98 -45.71
CA VAL A 4 6.24 -6.97 -44.66
C VAL A 4 7.74 -7.03 -44.41
N ILE A 5 8.19 -6.78 -43.18
CA ILE A 5 9.60 -6.94 -42.80
C ILE A 5 9.70 -8.19 -41.92
N THR A 6 10.13 -9.25 -42.58
CA THR A 6 10.51 -10.53 -42.00
C THR A 6 11.99 -10.44 -41.61
N CYS A 7 12.32 -10.48 -40.32
CA CYS A 7 13.69 -10.72 -39.87
C CYS A 7 13.80 -12.17 -39.40
N ALA A 8 14.53 -12.95 -40.18
CA ALA A 8 14.84 -14.34 -39.96
C ALA A 8 16.11 -14.52 -39.11
N LEU A 9 16.06 -15.54 -38.25
CA LEU A 9 17.11 -16.46 -37.81
C LEU A 9 18.53 -15.95 -37.48
N ALA A 10 18.96 -16.25 -36.25
CA ALA A 10 20.29 -16.83 -36.01
C ALA A 10 20.27 -17.76 -34.78
N MET A 11 20.34 -19.07 -35.04
CA MET A 11 20.67 -20.14 -34.09
C MET A 11 22.20 -20.19 -33.88
N LEU A 12 22.65 -20.30 -32.62
CA LEU A 12 23.97 -20.79 -32.16
C LEU A 12 23.76 -21.19 -30.67
N ILE A 13 23.53 -22.46 -30.26
CA ILE A 13 24.50 -23.57 -30.02
C ILE A 13 25.84 -22.99 -29.49
N THR A 14 26.29 -23.11 -28.24
CA THR A 14 26.56 -24.21 -27.28
C THR A 14 27.18 -23.49 -26.06
N THR A 15 26.96 -23.87 -24.79
CA THR A 15 27.84 -24.80 -24.05
C THR A 15 27.15 -25.23 -22.75
N GLN A 16 27.08 -26.54 -22.53
CA GLN A 16 26.74 -27.10 -21.23
C GLN A 16 28.01 -27.15 -20.37
N THR A 17 28.11 -26.25 -19.41
CA THR A 17 29.04 -26.37 -18.27
C THR A 17 28.21 -26.65 -17.02
N GLY A 18 28.43 -27.81 -16.43
CA GLY A 18 27.69 -28.31 -15.28
C GLY A 18 27.86 -27.42 -14.05
N CYS A 19 26.74 -26.93 -13.52
CA CYS A 19 26.63 -26.47 -12.14
C CYS A 19 26.16 -27.66 -11.27
N ALA A 20 27.10 -28.51 -10.87
CA ALA A 20 26.93 -29.31 -9.67
C ALA A 20 27.22 -28.41 -8.46
N GLY A 21 26.23 -27.64 -8.03
CA GLY A 21 26.34 -26.71 -6.92
C GLY A 21 25.02 -26.64 -6.17
N ALA A 22 24.98 -27.31 -5.01
CA ALA A 22 24.03 -27.16 -3.91
C ALA A 22 22.59 -26.76 -4.31
N ARG A 23 21.70 -27.75 -4.42
CA ARG A 23 20.29 -27.55 -4.07
C ARG A 23 20.22 -27.29 -2.57
N GLN A 24 20.55 -26.08 -2.15
CA GLN A 24 19.91 -25.53 -0.96
C GLN A 24 18.43 -25.40 -1.33
N THR A 25 17.65 -26.43 -1.03
CA THR A 25 16.25 -26.23 -0.65
C THR A 25 16.25 -25.43 0.64
N SER A 26 16.66 -24.16 0.54
CA SER A 26 16.13 -23.13 1.42
C SER A 26 14.63 -23.24 1.17
N SER A 27 13.89 -23.74 2.16
CA SER A 27 12.47 -23.50 2.22
C SER A 27 12.34 -21.99 2.22
N THR A 28 12.16 -21.39 1.04
CA THR A 28 11.90 -19.97 0.83
C THR A 28 10.51 -19.74 1.39
N GLN A 29 10.41 -19.74 2.72
CA GLN A 29 9.22 -19.34 3.41
C GLN A 29 9.08 -17.86 3.05
N ALA A 30 8.13 -17.58 2.16
CA ALA A 30 7.85 -16.23 1.70
C ALA A 30 7.70 -15.34 2.94
N ASP A 31 8.34 -14.17 2.91
CA ASP A 31 8.22 -13.20 4.00
C ASP A 31 6.74 -12.84 4.15
N PRO A 32 6.09 -13.18 5.28
CA PRO A 32 4.67 -12.90 5.47
C PRO A 32 4.36 -11.39 5.53
N CYS A 33 5.39 -10.55 5.61
CA CYS A 33 5.31 -9.10 5.66
C CYS A 33 5.78 -8.41 4.38
N ALA A 34 5.97 -9.15 3.29
CA ALA A 34 6.24 -8.59 1.97
C ALA A 34 4.94 -8.13 1.27
N ASP A 35 5.10 -7.29 0.25
CA ASP A 35 4.09 -6.96 -0.77
C ASP A 35 2.89 -6.10 -0.31
N PHE A 36 3.01 -5.33 0.76
CA PHE A 36 1.98 -4.35 1.12
C PHE A 36 1.86 -3.22 0.08
N GLU A 37 2.95 -2.89 -0.61
CA GLU A 37 3.00 -1.94 -1.72
C GLU A 37 2.09 -2.36 -2.88
N VAL A 38 1.94 -3.66 -3.13
CA VAL A 38 1.07 -4.19 -4.21
C VAL A 38 -0.40 -3.89 -3.92
N GLN A 39 -0.80 -3.92 -2.63
CA GLN A 39 -2.17 -3.57 -2.23
C GLN A 39 -2.44 -2.08 -2.44
N VAL A 40 -1.48 -1.22 -2.10
CA VAL A 40 -1.58 0.22 -2.38
C VAL A 40 -1.67 0.49 -3.87
N GLU A 41 -0.83 -0.15 -4.69
CA GLU A 41 -0.82 0.04 -6.14
C GLU A 41 -2.17 -0.31 -6.77
N THR A 42 -2.93 -1.23 -6.18
CA THR A 42 -4.29 -1.57 -6.64
C THR A 42 -5.26 -0.37 -6.55
N TYR A 43 -5.10 0.50 -5.55
CA TYR A 43 -6.03 1.62 -5.27
C TYR A 43 -5.46 3.00 -5.59
N TRP A 44 -4.13 3.11 -5.68
CA TRP A 44 -3.42 4.37 -5.87
C TRP A 44 -2.27 4.24 -6.87
N SER A 45 -2.57 3.60 -8.01
CA SER A 45 -1.61 3.37 -9.09
C SER A 45 -1.19 4.65 -9.82
N ALA A 46 -0.09 4.55 -10.56
CA ALA A 46 0.34 5.61 -11.48
C ALA A 46 -0.76 6.03 -12.48
N ALA A 47 -1.60 5.09 -12.91
CA ALA A 47 -2.73 5.38 -13.81
C ALA A 47 -3.81 6.23 -13.13
N ILE A 48 -4.16 5.90 -11.89
CA ILE A 48 -5.14 6.67 -11.09
C ILE A 48 -4.60 8.09 -10.81
N LYS A 49 -3.31 8.21 -10.49
CA LYS A 49 -2.65 9.52 -10.31
C LYS A 49 -2.69 10.36 -11.59
N ALA A 50 -2.36 9.76 -12.73
CA ALA A 50 -2.42 10.43 -14.02
C ALA A 50 -3.85 10.92 -14.33
N GLN A 51 -4.86 10.08 -14.09
CA GLN A 51 -6.26 10.45 -14.26
C GLN A 51 -6.65 11.61 -13.33
N ALA A 52 -6.31 11.54 -12.04
CA ALA A 52 -6.55 12.59 -11.06
C ALA A 52 -5.97 13.95 -11.47
N LEU A 53 -4.81 13.97 -12.13
CA LEU A 53 -4.13 15.17 -12.62
C LEU A 53 -4.69 15.70 -13.94
N GLN A 54 -5.27 14.85 -14.78
CA GLN A 54 -5.84 15.24 -16.07
C GLN A 54 -7.20 15.94 -15.93
N HIS A 55 -7.89 15.78 -14.80
CA HIS A 55 -9.16 16.45 -14.55
C HIS A 55 -8.96 17.92 -14.13
N GLY A 56 -9.67 18.83 -14.79
CA GLY A 56 -9.63 20.26 -14.49
C GLY A 56 -8.73 21.08 -15.42
N GLY A 57 -8.84 22.40 -15.34
CA GLY A 57 -7.96 23.31 -16.06
C GLY A 57 -6.61 23.52 -15.35
N GLU A 58 -5.71 24.27 -15.97
CA GLU A 58 -4.34 24.53 -15.48
C GLU A 58 -4.30 25.11 -14.04
N ILE A 59 -5.29 25.93 -13.66
CA ILE A 59 -5.40 26.49 -12.30
C ILE A 59 -5.67 25.41 -11.23
N GLU A 60 -6.41 24.36 -11.59
CA GLU A 60 -6.77 23.27 -10.66
C GLU A 60 -5.66 22.21 -10.59
N LEU A 61 -4.74 22.19 -11.55
CA LEU A 61 -3.63 21.24 -11.60
C LEU A 61 -2.71 21.34 -10.37
N GLU A 62 -2.38 22.56 -9.93
CA GLU A 62 -1.52 22.77 -8.77
C GLU A 62 -2.17 22.23 -7.49
N LYS A 63 -3.45 22.53 -7.28
CA LYS A 63 -4.21 22.01 -6.13
C LYS A 63 -4.32 20.49 -6.18
N ARG A 64 -4.63 19.91 -7.34
CA ARG A 64 -4.71 18.46 -7.55
C ARG A 64 -3.38 17.77 -7.30
N SER A 65 -2.28 18.37 -7.75
CA SER A 65 -0.92 17.91 -7.42
C SER A 65 -0.69 17.89 -5.91
N GLY A 66 -1.13 18.94 -5.19
CA GLY A 66 -1.12 18.98 -3.74
C GLY A 66 -1.89 17.82 -3.08
N VAL A 67 -3.09 17.50 -3.59
CA VAL A 67 -3.89 16.37 -3.10
C VAL A 67 -3.23 15.03 -3.42
N VAL A 68 -2.69 14.86 -4.63
CA VAL A 68 -1.96 13.64 -5.05
C VAL A 68 -0.76 13.39 -4.14
N ASN A 69 0.04 14.42 -3.84
CA ASN A 69 1.19 14.30 -2.94
C ASN A 69 0.78 13.92 -1.50
N LYS A 70 -0.36 14.42 -1.01
CA LYS A 70 -0.90 14.02 0.31
C LYS A 70 -1.32 12.54 0.31
N MET A 71 -1.94 12.08 -0.77
CA MET A 71 -2.35 10.68 -0.93
C MET A 71 -1.14 9.73 -1.06
N ASP A 72 -0.07 10.15 -1.71
CA ASP A 72 1.21 9.42 -1.76
C ASP A 72 1.75 9.21 -0.34
N ARG A 73 1.82 10.28 0.45
CA ARG A 73 2.28 10.20 1.85
C ARG A 73 1.42 9.29 2.71
N ILE A 74 0.09 9.35 2.58
CA ILE A 74 -0.83 8.46 3.31
C ILE A 74 -0.53 6.98 2.96
N SER A 75 -0.25 6.71 1.68
CA SER A 75 0.08 5.36 1.20
C SER A 75 1.39 4.84 1.79
N GLU A 76 2.43 5.67 1.79
CA GLU A 76 3.74 5.35 2.36
C GLU A 76 3.64 5.06 3.87
N ASP A 77 2.94 5.94 4.60
CA ASP A 77 2.69 5.76 6.03
C ASP A 77 1.93 4.46 6.30
N TRP A 78 0.92 4.15 5.47
CA TRP A 78 0.17 2.89 5.59
C TRP A 78 1.06 1.67 5.41
N VAL A 79 1.90 1.63 4.36
CA VAL A 79 2.83 0.51 4.10
C VAL A 79 3.81 0.34 5.26
N MET A 80 4.42 1.43 5.73
CA MET A 80 5.34 1.38 6.88
C MET A 80 4.67 0.82 8.13
N MET A 81 3.48 1.32 8.46
CA MET A 81 2.75 0.91 9.66
C MET A 81 2.25 -0.53 9.57
N ARG A 82 1.75 -0.95 8.40
CA ARG A 82 1.29 -2.32 8.14
C ARG A 82 2.46 -3.31 8.24
N THR A 83 3.60 -2.95 7.67
CA THR A 83 4.86 -3.70 7.76
C THR A 83 5.34 -3.81 9.19
N SER A 84 5.35 -2.71 9.96
CA SER A 84 5.77 -2.71 11.36
C SER A 84 4.91 -3.67 12.18
N VAL A 85 3.58 -3.56 12.07
CA VAL A 85 2.65 -4.42 12.82
C VAL A 85 2.75 -5.88 12.40
N CYS A 86 2.99 -6.15 11.12
CA CYS A 86 3.28 -7.50 10.65
C CYS A 86 4.55 -8.07 11.29
N LYS A 87 5.65 -7.30 11.30
CA LYS A 87 6.90 -7.70 11.92
C LYS A 87 6.77 -7.86 13.43
N ASP A 88 5.99 -7.00 14.09
CA ASP A 88 5.72 -7.12 15.52
C ASP A 88 5.05 -8.45 15.88
N HIS A 89 4.16 -8.96 15.01
CA HIS A 89 3.52 -10.26 15.24
C HIS A 89 4.38 -11.45 14.78
N PHE A 90 4.77 -11.50 13.50
CA PHE A 90 5.37 -12.68 12.89
C PHE A 90 6.87 -12.82 13.13
N VAL A 91 7.59 -11.71 13.35
CA VAL A 91 9.07 -11.71 13.47
C VAL A 91 9.50 -11.50 14.92
N ARG A 92 8.87 -10.56 15.62
CA ARG A 92 9.29 -10.11 16.95
C ARG A 92 8.46 -10.71 18.08
N ALA A 93 7.30 -11.29 17.78
CA ALA A 93 6.34 -11.83 18.76
C ALA A 93 6.00 -10.85 19.91
N LEU A 94 5.90 -9.55 19.60
CA LEU A 94 5.62 -8.47 20.56
C LEU A 94 4.13 -8.24 20.80
N ILE A 95 3.29 -8.68 19.87
CA ILE A 95 1.83 -8.51 19.95
C ILE A 95 1.11 -9.83 19.73
N SER A 96 0.00 -9.98 20.43
CA SER A 96 -0.90 -11.14 20.28
C SER A 96 -1.54 -11.17 18.89
N LYS A 97 -2.08 -12.34 18.52
CA LYS A 97 -2.84 -12.51 17.28
C LYS A 97 -4.07 -11.59 17.22
N ASP A 98 -4.74 -11.39 18.35
CA ASP A 98 -5.94 -10.57 18.43
C ASP A 98 -5.61 -9.08 18.27
N GLU A 99 -4.52 -8.61 18.89
CA GLU A 99 -4.01 -7.26 18.68
C GLU A 99 -3.57 -7.04 17.23
N TYR A 100 -2.86 -8.01 16.64
CA TYR A 100 -2.51 -7.97 15.22
C TYR A 100 -3.78 -7.81 14.36
N ALA A 101 -4.77 -8.69 14.52
CA ALA A 101 -6.01 -8.67 13.75
C ALA A 101 -6.84 -7.39 13.93
N ALA A 102 -6.83 -6.79 15.13
CA ALA A 102 -7.50 -5.52 15.39
C ALA A 102 -6.78 -4.35 14.68
N ARG A 103 -5.45 -4.31 14.75
CA ARG A 103 -4.66 -3.28 14.04
C ARG A 103 -4.78 -3.42 12.53
N VAL A 104 -4.73 -4.65 11.99
CA VAL A 104 -4.96 -4.96 10.58
C VAL A 104 -6.27 -4.35 10.08
N ARG A 105 -7.39 -4.65 10.76
CA ARG A 105 -8.72 -4.17 10.36
C ARG A 105 -8.78 -2.64 10.29
N CYS A 106 -8.21 -1.96 11.28
CA CYS A 106 -8.16 -0.51 11.28
C CYS A 106 -7.32 0.06 10.12
N PHE A 107 -6.21 -0.58 9.76
CA PHE A 107 -5.45 -0.19 8.57
C PHE A 107 -6.23 -0.43 7.28
N ASP A 108 -6.93 -1.56 7.17
CA ASP A 108 -7.74 -1.88 5.98
C ASP A 108 -8.89 -0.86 5.82
N ASP A 109 -9.55 -0.46 6.91
CA ASP A 109 -10.56 0.61 6.90
C ASP A 109 -9.97 1.96 6.43
N ARG A 110 -8.73 2.27 6.83
CA ARG A 110 -8.02 3.49 6.39
C ARG A 110 -7.69 3.42 4.89
N LEU A 111 -7.28 2.26 4.38
CA LEU A 111 -7.00 2.05 2.96
C LEU A 111 -8.27 2.15 2.11
N GLU A 112 -9.41 1.65 2.59
CA GLU A 112 -10.69 1.76 1.88
C GLU A 112 -11.18 3.23 1.79
N ARG A 113 -10.94 4.03 2.84
CA ARG A 113 -11.18 5.49 2.77
C ARG A 113 -10.29 6.15 1.72
N GLN A 114 -9.01 5.78 1.67
CA GLN A 114 -8.09 6.26 0.65
C GLN A 114 -8.58 5.88 -0.75
N ARG A 115 -9.02 4.64 -0.98
CA ARG A 115 -9.61 4.21 -2.25
C ARG A 115 -10.81 5.07 -2.65
N THR A 116 -11.71 5.36 -1.71
CA THR A 116 -12.88 6.21 -1.96
C THR A 116 -12.47 7.62 -2.41
N LEU A 117 -11.45 8.20 -1.75
CA LEU A 117 -10.91 9.51 -2.10
C LEU A 117 -10.20 9.49 -3.47
N ALA A 118 -9.47 8.43 -3.77
CA ALA A 118 -8.83 8.24 -5.05
C ALA A 118 -9.85 8.19 -6.20
N GLN A 119 -10.93 7.44 -6.03
CA GLN A 119 -12.03 7.38 -6.99
C GLN A 119 -12.73 8.72 -7.16
N ALA A 120 -12.98 9.44 -6.06
CA ALA A 120 -13.58 10.77 -6.12
C ALA A 120 -12.67 11.78 -6.85
N LEU A 121 -11.36 11.73 -6.63
CA LEU A 121 -10.38 12.61 -7.26
C LEU A 121 -10.20 12.33 -8.76
N ALA A 122 -10.18 11.06 -9.13
CA ALA A 122 -10.05 10.59 -10.52
C ALA A 122 -11.36 10.67 -11.31
N GLY A 123 -12.50 10.86 -10.63
CA GLY A 123 -13.80 11.09 -11.25
C GLY A 123 -14.20 12.57 -11.26
N GLU A 124 -15.50 12.81 -11.13
CA GLU A 124 -16.11 14.15 -11.09
C GLU A 124 -16.33 14.68 -9.66
N GLY A 125 -15.61 14.15 -8.67
CA GLY A 125 -15.71 14.63 -7.30
C GLY A 125 -15.31 16.11 -7.18
N GLU A 126 -16.03 16.86 -6.37
CA GLU A 126 -15.69 18.26 -6.07
C GLU A 126 -14.33 18.32 -5.36
N LEU A 127 -13.34 18.99 -5.96
CA LEU A 127 -11.96 18.99 -5.45
C LEU A 127 -11.87 19.49 -4.00
N ALA A 128 -12.64 20.52 -3.65
CA ALA A 128 -12.64 21.08 -2.30
C ALA A 128 -13.12 20.07 -1.25
N ALA A 129 -14.15 19.26 -1.57
CA ALA A 129 -14.63 18.21 -0.69
C ALA A 129 -13.60 17.08 -0.54
N VAL A 130 -12.96 16.67 -1.66
CA VAL A 130 -11.90 15.65 -1.64
C VAL A 130 -10.70 16.13 -0.83
N GLU A 131 -10.23 17.36 -1.05
CA GLU A 131 -9.12 17.94 -0.30
C GLU A 131 -9.44 18.01 1.20
N GLY A 132 -10.63 18.46 1.57
CA GLY A 132 -11.08 18.49 2.97
C GLY A 132 -11.03 17.11 3.63
N ALA A 133 -11.51 16.07 2.93
CA ALA A 133 -11.48 14.71 3.44
C ALA A 133 -10.06 14.11 3.49
N VAL A 134 -9.19 14.42 2.52
CA VAL A 134 -7.77 14.05 2.57
C VAL A 134 -7.08 14.72 3.76
N ASN A 135 -7.35 16.00 4.01
CA ASN A 135 -6.78 16.72 5.17
C ASN A 135 -7.22 16.09 6.50
N GLN A 136 -8.49 15.67 6.61
CA GLN A 136 -8.96 14.92 7.79
C GLN A 136 -8.23 13.58 7.94
N LEU A 137 -8.00 12.86 6.83
CA LEU A 137 -7.29 11.59 6.85
C LEU A 137 -5.81 11.75 7.25
N VAL A 138 -5.14 12.80 6.77
CA VAL A 138 -3.77 13.16 7.18
C VAL A 138 -3.72 13.55 8.66
N ALA A 139 -4.69 14.32 9.14
CA ALA A 139 -4.75 14.75 10.54
C ALA A 139 -5.06 13.60 11.50
N ALA A 140 -5.78 12.58 11.05
CA ALA A 140 -6.05 11.39 11.83
C ALA A 140 -4.75 10.60 12.07
N PRO A 141 -4.43 10.24 13.33
CA PRO A 141 -3.20 9.54 13.64
C PRO A 141 -3.07 8.26 12.79
N PRO A 142 -1.89 7.99 12.20
CA PRO A 142 -1.68 6.77 11.42
C PRO A 142 -1.70 5.52 12.30
N SER A 143 -1.52 5.67 13.61
CA SER A 143 -1.53 4.56 14.56
C SER A 143 -2.94 4.06 14.84
N CYS A 144 -3.19 2.81 14.46
CA CYS A 144 -4.29 2.01 14.97
C CYS A 144 -3.98 1.55 16.40
N GLN A 145 -4.09 2.46 17.37
CA GLN A 145 -3.95 2.08 18.77
C GLN A 145 -5.19 1.29 19.18
N THR A 146 -5.00 0.01 19.49
CA THR A 146 -5.98 -0.74 20.26
C THR A 146 -5.90 -0.20 21.68
N HIS A 147 -6.98 0.41 22.17
CA HIS A 147 -7.10 0.68 23.60
C HIS A 147 -7.09 -0.68 24.31
N THR A 148 -5.90 -1.12 24.72
CA THR A 148 -5.78 -2.25 25.61
C THR A 148 -6.42 -1.78 26.91
N ALA A 149 -7.62 -2.30 27.20
CA ALA A 149 -8.31 -2.09 28.45
C ALA A 149 -7.44 -2.65 29.57
N SER A 150 -6.55 -1.83 30.08
CA SER A 150 -5.68 -2.10 31.22
C SER A 150 -5.95 -1.07 32.32
N ASP A 151 -7.21 -0.78 32.58
CA ASP A 151 -7.62 -0.36 33.91
C ASP A 151 -8.19 -1.59 34.60
N PRO A 152 -7.43 -2.29 35.47
CA PRO A 152 -8.05 -3.20 36.41
C PRO A 152 -9.04 -2.38 37.24
N ASP A 153 -10.29 -2.85 37.29
CA ASP A 153 -11.33 -2.29 38.14
C ASP A 153 -10.78 -2.21 39.59
N PRO A 154 -10.71 -1.02 40.23
CA PRO A 154 -10.18 -0.87 41.58
C PRO A 154 -11.09 -1.49 42.67
N GLY A 155 -11.99 -2.40 42.31
CA GLY A 155 -13.06 -2.93 43.16
C GLY A 155 -12.81 -4.29 43.82
N ASP A 156 -11.80 -5.08 43.41
CA ASP A 156 -11.52 -6.39 44.01
C ASP A 156 -10.19 -6.37 44.78
N GLN A 157 -10.20 -5.76 45.97
CA GLN A 157 -9.26 -6.10 47.04
C GLN A 157 -10.03 -6.84 48.16
N PRO A 158 -9.52 -7.98 48.65
CA PRO A 158 -10.17 -8.77 49.70
C PRO A 158 -10.19 -8.06 51.07
#